data_AF-R6U0K5-F1
#
_entry.id   AF-R6U0K5-F1
#
_cell.length_a   1.000
_cell.length_b   1.000
_cell.length_c   1.000
_cell.angle_alpha   90.00
_cell.angle_beta   90.00
_cell.angle_gamma   90.00
#
_symmetry.space_group_name_H-M   'P 1'
#
loop_
_entity.id
_entity.type
_entity.pdbx_description
1 polymer ?
#
loop_
_entity_poly.entity_id
_entity_poly.type
_entity_poly.pdbx_seq_one_letter_code
_entity_poly.pdbx_strand_id
1 'polypeptide(L)' 'MKIPMIDIRSAFLVKRDYSDYLCEDGIHPNERGHKLIKDTLVDAIKAVLPGRTAADVNR' A
#
# COMPACT_ATOMS: atom_id res chain seq x y z
N MET A 1 19.43 13.63 6.48
CA MET A 1 18.48 13.26 5.41
C MET A 1 17.23 12.70 6.08
N LYS A 2 16.01 13.14 5.74
CA LYS A 2 14.77 12.56 6.27
C LYS A 2 14.20 11.62 5.20
N ILE A 3 13.97 10.36 5.56
CA ILE A 3 13.43 9.34 4.65
C ILE A 3 11.98 9.07 5.07
N PRO A 4 10.99 9.24 4.18
CA PRO A 4 9.61 8.89 4.46
C PRO A 4 9.46 7.39 4.73
N MET A 5 8.73 7.03 5.78
CA MET A 5 8.38 5.65 6.11
C MET A 5 6.87 5.46 5.92
N ILE A 6 6.49 4.43 5.17
CA ILE A 6 5.09 4.12 4.89
C ILE A 6 4.70 2.87 5.70
N ASP A 7 3.71 3.00 6.57
CA ASP A 7 3.18 1.89 7.34
C ASP A 7 2.06 1.17 6.57
N ILE A 8 2.42 0.15 5.82
CA ILE A 8 1.45 -0.69 5.10
C ILE A 8 0.70 -1.66 6.01
N ARG A 9 1.24 -1.99 7.19
CA ARG A 9 0.68 -3.00 8.09
C ARG A 9 -0.62 -2.52 8.72
N SER A 10 -0.68 -1.25 9.10
CA SER A 10 -1.89 -0.64 9.65
C SER A 10 -3.09 -0.77 8.71
N ALA A 11 -2.88 -0.73 7.38
CA ALA A 11 -3.94 -0.91 6.40
C ALA A 11 -4.59 -2.31 6.45
N PHE A 12 -3.84 -3.34 6.82
CA PHE A 12 -4.37 -4.69 7.04
C PHE A 12 -5.04 -4.83 8.40
N LEU A 13 -4.44 -4.30 9.46
CA LEU A 13 -4.93 -4.46 10.84
C LEU A 13 -6.28 -3.79 11.10
N VAL A 14 -6.66 -2.78 10.32
CA VAL A 14 -8.00 -2.17 10.38
C VAL A 14 -9.09 -3.01 9.70
N LYS A 15 -8.73 -4.08 8.97
CA LYS A 15 -9.70 -4.98 8.35
C LYS A 15 -10.18 -5.98 9.39
N ARG A 16 -11.51 -6.12 9.51
CA ARG A 16 -12.15 -7.05 10.44
C ARG A 16 -11.67 -8.48 10.22
N ASP A 17 -11.52 -8.87 8.96
CA ASP A 17 -10.90 -10.13 8.57
C ASP A 17 -9.76 -9.81 7.60
N TYR A 18 -8.53 -9.79 8.09
CA TYR A 18 -7.37 -9.50 7.24
C TYR A 18 -6.94 -10.73 6.42
N SER A 19 -7.41 -11.93 6.79
CA SER A 19 -7.08 -13.17 6.08
C SER A 19 -7.63 -13.18 4.65
N ASP A 20 -8.75 -12.48 4.43
CA ASP A 20 -9.33 -12.11 3.12
C ASP A 20 -8.33 -11.47 2.13
N TYR A 21 -7.24 -10.92 2.64
CA TYR A 21 -6.21 -10.21 1.88
C TYR A 21 -4.94 -11.04 1.71
N LEU A 22 -4.91 -12.27 2.25
CA LEU A 22 -3.78 -13.18 2.17
C LEU A 22 -4.11 -14.39 1.27
N CYS A 23 -3.07 -15.00 0.73
CA CYS A 23 -3.13 -16.29 0.06
C CYS A 23 -3.36 -17.40 1.10
N GLU A 24 -3.58 -18.62 0.61
CA GLU A 24 -3.81 -19.81 1.45
C GLU A 24 -2.66 -20.11 2.42
N ASP A 25 -1.44 -19.65 2.12
CA ASP A 25 -0.28 -19.78 3.00
C ASP A 25 -0.31 -18.87 4.24
N GLY A 26 -1.24 -17.92 4.29
CA GLY A 26 -1.42 -17.02 5.43
C GLY A 26 -0.29 -16.00 5.62
N ILE A 27 0.63 -15.84 4.68
CA ILE A 27 1.73 -14.85 4.77
C ILE A 27 1.86 -13.96 3.53
N HIS A 28 1.49 -14.45 2.34
CA HIS A 28 1.59 -13.66 1.12
C HIS A 28 0.27 -12.92 0.86
N PRO A 29 0.31 -11.66 0.37
CA PRO A 29 -0.90 -10.99 -0.09
C PRO A 29 -1.50 -11.69 -1.31
N ASN A 30 -2.83 -11.80 -1.35
CA ASN A 30 -3.56 -12.18 -2.56
C ASN A 30 -3.83 -10.93 -3.44
N GLU A 31 -4.64 -11.06 -4.50
CA GLU A 31 -4.98 -9.92 -5.37
C GLU A 31 -5.57 -8.72 -4.59
N ARG A 32 -6.48 -8.97 -3.65
CA ARG A 32 -7.06 -7.93 -2.78
C ARG A 32 -5.99 -7.31 -1.88
N GLY A 33 -5.08 -8.13 -1.34
CA GLY A 33 -3.95 -7.68 -0.54
C GLY A 33 -2.97 -6.80 -1.31
N HIS A 34 -2.58 -7.21 -2.51
CA HIS A 34 -1.76 -6.38 -3.41
C HIS A 34 -2.45 -5.07 -3.78
N LYS A 35 -3.76 -5.09 -4.01
CA LYS A 35 -4.53 -3.86 -4.25
C LYS A 35 -4.50 -2.93 -3.03
N LEU A 36 -4.69 -3.46 -1.82
CA LEU A 36 -4.64 -2.68 -0.57
C LEU A 36 -3.27 -2.02 -0.36
N ILE A 37 -2.18 -2.76 -0.63
CA ILE A 37 -0.81 -2.22 -0.57
C ILE A 37 -0.65 -1.08 -1.58
N LYS A 38 -1.05 -1.29 -2.84
CA LYS A 38 -0.95 -0.27 -3.90
C LYS A 38 -1.70 1.01 -3.51
N ASP A 39 -2.94 0.89 -3.06
CA ASP A 39 -3.77 2.04 -2.70
C ASP A 39 -3.11 2.81 -1.53
N THR A 40 -2.60 2.10 -0.51
CA THR A 40 -1.88 2.69 0.64
C THR A 40 -0.62 3.46 0.20
N LEU A 41 0.15 2.88 -0.72
CA LEU A 41 1.35 3.52 -1.26
C LEU A 41 1.01 4.78 -2.06
N VAL A 42 -0.01 4.72 -2.92
CA VAL A 42 -0.46 5.87 -3.72
C VAL A 42 -0.90 7.03 -2.83
N ASP A 43 -1.67 6.75 -1.79
CA ASP A 43 -2.15 7.79 -0.87
C ASP A 43 -0.99 8.39 -0.05
N ALA A 44 -0.07 7.56 0.44
CA ALA A 44 1.13 8.03 1.14
C ALA A 44 2.04 8.88 0.23
N ILE A 45 2.24 8.47 -1.02
CA ILE A 45 3.06 9.22 -1.99
C ILE A 45 2.43 10.57 -2.30
N LYS A 46 1.11 10.63 -2.52
CA LYS A 46 0.40 11.90 -2.74
C LYS A 46 0.57 12.87 -1.57
N ALA A 47 0.55 12.37 -0.34
CA ALA A 47 0.72 13.18 0.86
C ALA A 47 2.15 13.72 1.02
N VAL A 48 3.16 12.96 0.58
CA VAL A 48 4.58 13.31 0.75
C VAL A 48 5.16 14.06 -0.46
N LEU A 49 4.63 13.84 -1.67
CA LEU A 49 5.09 14.42 -2.93
C LEU A 49 3.93 15.10 -3.68
N PRO A 50 3.43 16.25 -3.19
CA PRO A 50 2.38 16.99 -3.87
C PRO A 50 2.87 17.42 -5.27
N GLY A 51 2.17 16.97 -6.31
CA GLY A 51 2.45 17.34 -7.71
C GLY A 51 3.09 16.26 -8.59
N ARG A 52 3.51 15.10 -8.05
CA ARG A 52 3.86 13.95 -8.90
C ARG A 52 2.62 13.16 -9.28
N THR A 53 2.35 13.06 -10.58
CA THR A 53 1.26 12.27 -11.14
C THR A 53 1.78 10.94 -11.67
N ALA A 54 0.88 9.99 -11.93
CA ALA A 54 1.25 8.71 -12.55
C ALA A 54 1.95 8.88 -13.93
N ALA A 55 1.86 10.06 -14.55
CA ALA A 55 2.55 10.38 -15.80
C ALA A 55 4.07 10.63 -15.62
N ASP A 56 4.56 10.84 -14.39
CA ASP A 56 5.96 11.16 -14.12
C ASP A 56 6.86 9.92 -13.97
N VAL A 57 6.29 8.71 -13.97
CA VAL A 57 7.01 7.44 -13.79
C VAL A 57 7.61 6.91 -15.12
N ASN A 58 7.19 7.45 -16.27
CA ASN A 58 7.63 7.02 -17.60
C ASN A 58 8.67 7.98 -18.25
N ARG A 59 9.48 8.68 -17.46
CA ARG A 59 10.63 9.48 -17.96
C ARG A 59 11.94 9.01 -17.37
#